data_AF-A0A176J832-F1
#
_entry.id   AF-A0A176J832-F1
#
_cell.length_a   1.000
_cell.length_b   1.000
_cell.length_c   1.000
_cell.angle_alpha   90.00
_cell.angle_beta   90.00
_cell.angle_gamma   90.00
#
_symmetry.space_group_name_H-M   'P 1'
#
loop_
_entity.id
_entity.type
_entity.pdbx_description
1 polymer ?
#
loop_
_entity_poly.entity_id
_entity_poly.type
_entity_poly.pdbx_seq_one_letter_code
_entity_poly.pdbx_strand_id
1 'polypeptide(L)'
;MQSTNCKGEHRQVERVTRFLNISELETKGTFPHLFIDIVKMQFLDWYKAEGTGESLEDFCLSSSSCIYILETEKDDQFLLQNLLDIEFVEREECKGCVYFRIGFMNDHQMNLVYFLEGSIGDRLEKWLQQ
;
A
#
# COMPACT_ATOMS: atom_id res chain seq x y z
N MET A 1 19.04 -40.04 -10.06
CA MET A 1 19.17 -38.89 -9.13
C MET A 1 18.45 -37.71 -9.78
N GLN A 2 17.24 -37.43 -9.32
CA GLN A 2 16.51 -36.20 -9.63
C GLN A 2 16.54 -35.33 -8.37
N SER A 3 16.84 -34.05 -8.54
CA SER A 3 16.41 -32.91 -7.70
C SER A 3 16.94 -31.67 -8.40
N THR A 4 16.18 -31.15 -9.36
CA THR A 4 15.19 -30.06 -9.22
C THR A 4 15.85 -28.68 -9.16
N ASN A 5 15.90 -28.11 -10.37
CA ASN A 5 16.21 -26.76 -10.73
C ASN A 5 15.14 -25.82 -10.14
N CYS A 6 15.49 -25.05 -9.10
CA CYS A 6 14.63 -24.00 -8.56
C CYS A 6 14.68 -22.77 -9.48
N LYS A 7 14.02 -22.85 -10.63
CA LYS A 7 13.57 -21.66 -11.36
C LYS A 7 12.23 -21.23 -10.78
N GLY A 8 12.28 -20.48 -9.69
CA GLY A 8 11.16 -19.61 -9.32
C GLY A 8 11.24 -18.38 -10.21
N GLU A 9 10.39 -18.31 -11.23
CA GLU A 9 10.19 -17.12 -12.03
C GLU A 9 9.68 -16.00 -11.11
N HIS A 10 10.56 -15.07 -10.73
CA HIS A 10 10.15 -13.79 -10.20
C HIS A 10 9.42 -13.03 -11.30
N ARG A 11 8.10 -13.16 -11.34
CA ARG A 11 7.23 -12.35 -12.18
C ARG A 11 7.26 -10.94 -11.59
N GLN A 12 8.08 -10.09 -12.19
CA GLN A 12 8.21 -8.67 -11.89
C GLN A 12 6.81 -8.01 -11.97
N VAL A 13 6.19 -7.72 -10.83
CA VAL A 13 5.06 -6.79 -10.74
C VAL A 13 5.67 -5.40 -10.71
N GLU A 14 5.97 -4.86 -11.88
CA GLU A 14 6.48 -3.50 -12.03
C GLU A 14 5.34 -2.50 -11.77
N ARG A 15 5.34 -1.85 -10.60
CA ARG A 15 4.88 -0.46 -10.30
C ARG A 15 4.09 -0.22 -9.01
N VAL A 16 3.95 -1.21 -8.12
CA VAL A 16 3.44 -0.89 -6.77
C VAL A 16 4.51 -0.10 -6.00
N THR A 17 4.19 1.14 -5.63
CA THR A 17 5.14 1.97 -4.88
C THR A 17 5.02 1.64 -3.40
N ARG A 18 6.03 0.96 -2.87
CA ARG A 18 6.21 0.68 -1.44
C ARG A 18 6.98 1.83 -0.79
N PHE A 19 6.52 2.26 0.38
CA PHE A 19 7.19 3.30 1.17
C PHE A 19 7.46 2.80 2.59
N LEU A 20 8.69 3.05 3.06
CA LEU A 20 9.15 2.66 4.39
C LEU A 20 9.39 3.86 5.32
N ASN A 21 9.59 5.05 4.75
CA ASN A 21 9.83 6.28 5.49
C ASN A 21 9.07 7.46 4.84
N ILE A 22 8.93 8.55 5.59
CA ILE A 22 8.16 9.72 5.16
C ILE A 22 8.77 10.46 3.96
N SER A 23 10.11 10.44 3.85
CA SER A 23 10.83 11.18 2.79
C SER A 23 10.60 10.61 1.39
N GLU A 24 10.38 9.29 1.29
CA GLU A 24 10.06 8.65 0.02
C GLU A 24 8.68 9.06 -0.50
N LEU A 25 7.72 9.27 0.40
CA LEU A 25 6.34 9.63 0.05
C LEU A 25 6.26 11.03 -0.61
N GLU A 26 7.18 11.93 -0.25
CA GLU A 26 7.22 13.29 -0.81
C GLU A 26 7.91 13.37 -2.17
N THR A 27 8.67 12.33 -2.53
CA THR A 27 9.57 12.36 -3.70
C THR A 27 9.10 11.47 -4.85
N LYS A 28 8.09 10.61 -4.65
CA LYS A 28 7.61 9.68 -5.69
C LYS A 28 6.14 9.96 -6.06
N GLY A 29 5.90 10.13 -7.36
CA GLY A 29 4.58 10.15 -7.98
C GLY A 29 3.99 11.54 -8.25
N THR A 30 3.00 11.60 -9.14
CA THR A 30 2.17 12.79 -9.41
C THR A 30 0.82 12.66 -8.72
N PHE A 31 0.83 12.49 -7.41
CA PHE A 31 -0.40 12.40 -6.64
C PHE A 31 -0.90 13.77 -6.22
N PRO A 32 -2.22 13.97 -6.08
CA PRO A 32 -2.77 15.14 -5.43
C PRO A 32 -2.17 15.29 -4.03
N HIS A 33 -1.74 16.50 -3.67
CA HIS A 33 -1.15 16.77 -2.34
C HIS A 33 -2.03 16.28 -1.19
N LEU A 34 -3.34 16.40 -1.34
CA LEU A 34 -4.28 15.95 -0.32
C LEU A 34 -4.25 14.43 -0.10
N PHE A 35 -4.06 13.63 -1.15
CA PHE A 35 -3.91 12.18 -1.05
C PHE A 35 -2.60 11.83 -0.33
N ILE A 36 -1.51 12.52 -0.68
CA ILE A 36 -0.24 12.38 0.01
C ILE A 36 -0.38 12.71 1.49
N ASP A 37 -1.07 13.79 1.85
CA ASP A 37 -1.28 14.18 3.25
C ASP A 37 -2.08 13.11 4.03
N ILE A 38 -3.05 12.46 3.39
CA ILE A 38 -3.80 11.34 3.98
C ILE A 38 -2.87 10.17 4.30
N VAL A 39 -2.03 9.77 3.36
CA VAL A 39 -1.07 8.68 3.57
C VAL A 39 -0.01 9.06 4.62
N LYS A 40 0.44 10.32 4.64
CA LYS A 40 1.35 10.83 5.70
C LYS A 40 0.72 10.74 7.07
N MET A 41 -0.55 11.09 7.23
CA MET A 41 -1.22 10.99 8.53
C MET A 41 -1.21 9.55 9.05
N GLN A 42 -1.46 8.57 8.18
CA GLN A 42 -1.34 7.16 8.57
C GLN A 42 0.08 6.77 9.01
N PHE A 43 1.10 7.23 8.27
CA PHE A 43 2.50 6.99 8.66
C PHE A 43 2.84 7.63 10.02
N LEU A 44 2.39 8.86 10.26
CA LEU A 44 2.61 9.57 11.52
C LEU A 44 1.91 8.88 12.68
N ASP A 45 0.75 8.26 12.46
CA ASP A 45 0.07 7.50 13.50
C ASP A 45 0.81 6.21 13.85
N TRP A 46 1.43 5.54 12.87
CA TRP A 46 2.36 4.43 13.14
C TRP A 46 3.62 4.89 13.87
N TYR A 47 4.23 5.99 13.46
CA TYR A 47 5.38 6.56 14.17
C TYR A 47 5.06 6.89 15.64
N LYS A 48 3.90 7.48 15.93
CA LYS A 48 3.48 7.77 17.32
C LYS A 48 3.27 6.49 18.14
N ALA A 49 2.83 5.41 17.50
CA ALA A 49 2.50 4.15 18.17
C ALA A 49 3.73 3.26 18.39
N GLU A 50 4.64 3.20 17.41
CA GLU A 50 5.75 2.25 17.37
C GLU A 50 7.12 2.89 17.54
N GLY A 51 7.23 4.22 17.38
CA GLY A 51 8.49 4.94 17.45
C GLY A 51 9.17 4.80 18.82
N THR A 52 10.46 4.52 18.82
CA THR A 52 11.25 4.24 20.04
C THR A 52 12.15 5.39 20.49
N GLY A 53 11.88 6.60 20.00
CA GLY A 53 12.59 7.83 20.36
C GLY A 53 13.59 8.32 19.30
N GLU A 54 13.71 7.62 18.18
CA GLU A 54 14.32 8.13 16.95
C GLU A 54 13.58 9.34 16.38
N SER A 55 14.23 10.08 15.47
CA SER A 55 13.58 11.18 14.75
C SER A 55 12.57 10.64 13.74
N LEU A 56 11.65 11.49 13.28
CA LEU A 56 10.67 11.11 12.25
C LEU A 56 11.37 10.76 10.92
N GLU A 57 12.46 11.43 10.63
CA GLU A 57 13.28 11.23 9.44
C GLU A 57 14.04 9.89 9.47
N ASP A 58 14.40 9.43 10.67
CA ASP A 58 15.09 8.15 10.89
C ASP A 58 14.12 6.98 11.11
N PHE A 59 12.84 7.26 11.41
CA PHE A 59 11.83 6.22 11.58
C PHE A 59 11.54 5.52 10.25
N CYS A 60 11.63 4.19 10.30
CA CYS A 60 11.24 3.32 9.21
C CYS A 60 10.23 2.31 9.72
N LEU A 61 9.22 2.04 8.90
CA LEU A 61 8.31 0.94 9.16
C LEU A 61 9.06 -0.39 9.17
N SER A 62 8.54 -1.34 9.94
CA SER A 62 9.10 -2.69 9.99
C SER A 62 9.16 -3.29 8.58
N SER A 63 10.10 -4.21 8.33
CA SER A 63 10.18 -4.90 7.04
C SER A 63 8.89 -5.66 6.66
N SER A 64 8.00 -5.86 7.63
CA SER A 64 6.78 -6.65 7.56
C SER A 64 5.50 -5.79 7.56
N SER A 65 5.60 -4.50 7.91
CA SER A 65 4.48 -3.53 7.93
C SER A 65 4.77 -2.42 6.95
N CYS A 66 3.94 -2.24 5.93
CA CYS A 66 4.22 -1.32 4.85
C CYS A 66 2.98 -0.58 4.38
N ILE A 67 3.23 0.59 3.81
CA ILE A 67 2.25 1.31 3.01
C ILE A 67 2.59 1.12 1.53
N TYR A 68 1.59 0.68 0.78
CA TYR A 68 1.63 0.52 -0.67
C TYR A 68 0.70 1.53 -1.32
N ILE A 69 1.13 2.12 -2.43
CA ILE A 69 0.28 2.96 -3.27
C ILE A 69 0.14 2.30 -4.65
N LEU A 70 -1.10 2.14 -5.11
CA LEU A 70 -1.41 1.71 -6.46
C LEU A 70 -1.74 2.93 -7.31
N GLU A 71 -1.18 2.98 -8.52
CA GLU A 71 -1.23 4.17 -9.37
C GLU A 71 -2.05 3.95 -10.62
N THR A 72 -2.11 2.70 -11.10
CA THR A 72 -2.69 2.35 -12.39
C THR A 72 -3.43 1.02 -12.33
N GLU A 73 -4.31 0.77 -13.31
CA GLU A 73 -4.99 -0.52 -13.49
C GLU A 73 -4.05 -1.74 -13.59
N LYS A 74 -2.76 -1.53 -13.90
CA LYS A 74 -1.79 -2.63 -13.94
C LYS A 74 -1.44 -3.15 -12.55
N ASP A 75 -1.67 -2.33 -11.53
CA ASP A 75 -1.38 -2.63 -10.14
C ASP A 75 -2.49 -3.48 -9.49
N ASP A 76 -3.63 -3.68 -10.18
CA ASP A 76 -4.73 -4.57 -9.77
C ASP A 76 -4.24 -5.99 -9.41
N GLN A 77 -3.20 -6.45 -10.12
CA GLN A 77 -2.60 -7.77 -9.87
C GLN A 77 -2.09 -7.91 -8.44
N PHE A 78 -1.63 -6.82 -7.82
CA PHE A 78 -1.21 -6.83 -6.43
C PHE A 78 -2.38 -7.15 -5.50
N LEU A 79 -3.53 -6.50 -5.69
CA LEU A 79 -4.74 -6.78 -4.90
C LEU A 79 -5.24 -8.19 -5.14
N LEU A 80 -5.25 -8.66 -6.39
CA LEU A 80 -5.70 -10.01 -6.72
C LEU A 80 -4.81 -11.09 -6.12
N GLN A 81 -3.51 -10.85 -6.00
CA GLN A 81 -2.56 -11.79 -5.39
C GLN A 81 -2.70 -11.87 -3.86
N ASN A 82 -3.13 -10.79 -3.21
CA ASN A 82 -3.30 -10.70 -1.76
C ASN A 82 -4.78 -10.72 -1.34
N LEU A 83 -5.69 -11.13 -2.23
CA LEU A 83 -7.13 -11.02 -2.02
C LEU A 83 -7.62 -11.81 -0.79
N LEU A 84 -6.99 -12.96 -0.52
CA LEU A 84 -7.33 -13.83 0.60
C LEU A 84 -6.86 -13.29 1.94
N ASP A 85 -5.95 -12.32 1.91
CA ASP A 85 -5.31 -11.74 3.09
C ASP A 85 -5.93 -10.38 3.47
N ILE A 86 -6.92 -9.90 2.70
CA ILE A 86 -7.63 -8.65 2.96
C ILE A 86 -8.49 -8.81 4.22
N GLU A 87 -8.22 -7.97 5.22
CA GLU A 87 -8.98 -7.88 6.47
C GLU A 87 -10.09 -6.82 6.37
N PHE A 88 -9.80 -5.71 5.68
CA PHE A 88 -10.78 -4.66 5.49
C PHE A 88 -10.55 -3.87 4.20
N VAL A 89 -11.64 -3.30 3.71
CA VAL A 89 -11.66 -2.36 2.58
C VAL A 89 -12.51 -1.17 2.99
N GLU A 90 -11.94 0.02 2.94
CA GLU A 90 -12.61 1.28 3.23
C GLU A 90 -12.55 2.17 2.00
N ARG A 91 -13.71 2.69 1.58
CA ARG A 91 -13.80 3.79 0.61
C ARG A 91 -14.06 5.07 1.39
N GLU A 92 -13.12 5.99 1.32
CA GLU A 92 -13.14 7.23 2.09
C GLU A 92 -13.18 8.45 1.17
N GLU A 93 -13.77 9.54 1.68
CA GLU A 93 -13.78 10.84 1.02
C GLU A 93 -13.27 11.90 1.98
N CYS A 94 -12.22 12.61 1.59
CA CYS A 94 -11.68 13.72 2.34
C CYS A 94 -11.54 14.93 1.42
N LYS A 95 -12.31 15.99 1.70
CA LYS A 95 -12.32 17.27 0.94
C LYS A 95 -12.41 17.06 -0.59
N GLY A 96 -13.25 16.12 -1.04
CA GLY A 96 -13.45 15.80 -2.45
C GLY A 96 -12.37 14.89 -3.08
N CYS A 97 -11.38 14.44 -2.31
CA CYS A 97 -10.49 13.35 -2.68
C CYS A 97 -11.10 12.03 -2.21
N VAL A 98 -11.52 11.20 -3.16
CA VAL A 98 -12.01 9.85 -2.88
C VAL A 98 -10.87 8.86 -3.06
N TYR A 99 -10.67 8.01 -2.07
CA TYR A 99 -9.63 6.98 -2.07
C TYR A 99 -10.13 5.71 -1.44
N PHE A 100 -9.40 4.63 -1.70
CA PHE A 100 -9.55 3.37 -1.00
C PHE A 100 -8.38 3.18 -0.05
N ARG A 101 -8.68 2.58 1.10
CA ARG A 101 -7.73 2.13 2.10
C ARG A 101 -8.03 0.66 2.39
N ILE A 102 -7.08 -0.20 2.10
CA ILE A 102 -7.23 -1.65 2.26
C ILE A 102 -6.19 -2.12 3.28
N GLY A 103 -6.66 -2.84 4.31
CA GLY A 103 -5.80 -3.55 5.22
C GLY A 103 -5.70 -5.01 4.83
N PHE A 104 -4.48 -5.53 4.76
CA PHE A 104 -4.24 -6.96 4.59
C PHE A 104 -3.13 -7.45 5.52
N MET A 105 -3.21 -8.72 5.91
CA MET A 105 -2.24 -9.33 6.80
C MET A 105 -1.13 -10.00 6.02
N ASN A 106 0.12 -9.73 6.38
CA ASN A 106 1.28 -10.47 5.86
C ASN A 106 2.21 -10.79 7.03
N ASP A 107 2.57 -12.06 7.20
CA ASP A 107 3.41 -12.54 8.31
C ASP A 107 2.96 -12.01 9.69
N HIS A 108 1.65 -12.03 9.95
CA HIS A 108 1.01 -11.51 11.18
C HIS A 108 1.15 -9.99 11.41
N GLN A 109 1.52 -9.23 10.37
CA GLN A 109 1.61 -7.78 10.41
C GLN A 109 0.61 -7.15 9.45
N MET A 110 0.01 -6.03 9.89
CA MET A 110 -0.93 -5.26 9.08
C MET A 110 -0.17 -4.44 8.04
N ASN A 111 -0.57 -4.58 6.79
CA ASN A 111 -0.12 -3.78 5.68
C ASN A 111 -1.28 -2.97 5.12
N LEU A 112 -0.98 -1.77 4.63
CA LEU A 112 -1.99 -0.85 4.10
C LEU A 112 -1.74 -0.59 2.63
N VAL A 113 -2.80 -0.65 1.84
CA VAL A 113 -2.80 -0.24 0.42
C VAL A 113 -3.70 0.96 0.27
N TYR A 114 -3.20 1.96 -0.46
CA TYR A 114 -3.95 3.15 -0.83
C TYR A 114 -4.00 3.31 -2.35
N PHE A 115 -5.13 3.77 -2.87
CA PHE A 115 -5.24 4.23 -4.25
C PHE A 115 -6.42 5.19 -4.40
N LEU A 116 -6.41 5.99 -5.47
CA LEU A 116 -7.47 6.96 -5.74
C LEU A 116 -8.63 6.30 -6.48
N GLU A 117 -9.86 6.72 -6.22
CA GLU A 117 -10.98 6.26 -7.04
C GLU A 117 -10.76 6.63 -8.52
N GLY A 118 -10.94 5.65 -9.40
CA GLY A 118 -10.67 5.74 -10.83
C GLY A 118 -9.21 5.51 -11.24
N SER A 119 -8.30 5.17 -10.30
CA SER A 119 -6.90 4.85 -10.66
C SER A 119 -6.69 3.38 -11.00
N ILE A 120 -7.57 2.49 -10.55
CA ILE A 120 -7.53 1.05 -10.84
C ILE A 120 -8.75 0.62 -11.66
N GLY A 121 -8.80 -0.64 -12.10
CA GLY A 121 -9.85 -1.09 -13.00
C GLY A 121 -11.25 -0.97 -12.41
N ASP A 122 -12.19 -0.33 -13.12
CA ASP A 122 -13.59 -0.09 -12.71
C ASP A 122 -14.29 -1.32 -12.10
N ARG A 123 -14.01 -2.51 -12.65
CA ARG A 123 -14.62 -3.76 -12.18
C ARG A 123 -14.13 -4.11 -10.78
N LEU A 124 -12.86 -3.88 -10.49
CA LEU A 124 -12.26 -4.15 -9.20
C LEU A 124 -12.76 -3.13 -8.17
N GLU A 125 -12.83 -1.83 -8.51
CA GLU A 125 -13.39 -0.82 -7.60
C GLU A 125 -14.83 -1.12 -7.20
N LYS A 126 -15.68 -1.49 -8.17
CA LYS A 126 -17.07 -1.89 -7.89
C LYS A 126 -17.17 -3.18 -7.08
N TRP A 127 -16.18 -4.06 -7.16
CA TRP A 127 -16.12 -5.25 -6.34
C TRP A 127 -15.74 -4.92 -4.90
N LEU A 128 -14.79 -3.99 -4.71
CA LEU A 128 -14.33 -3.51 -3.41
C LEU A 128 -15.40 -2.71 -2.63
N GLN A 129 -16.45 -2.23 -3.30
CA GLN A 129 -17.54 -1.47 -2.69
C GLN A 129 -18.73 -2.34 -2.23
N GLN A 130 -18.68 -3.66 -2.41
CA GLN A 130 -19.75 -4.60 -2.03
C GLN A 130 -19.61 -5.07 -0.59
#